data_AF-A0A484P9Z0-F1
#
_entry.id   AF-A0A484P9Z0-F1
#
_cell.length_a   1.000
_cell.length_b   1.000
_cell.length_c   1.000
_cell.angle_alpha   90.00
_cell.angle_beta   90.00
_cell.angle_gamma   90.00
#
_symmetry.space_group_name_H-M   'P 1'
#
loop_
_entity.id
_entity.type
_entity.pdbx_description
1 polymer ?
#
loop_
_entity_poly.entity_id
_entity_poly.type
_entity_poly.pdbx_seq_one_letter_code
_entity_poly.pdbx_strand_id
1 'polypeptide(L)'
;MDTAVSIIGAGHCGCAFAADLLDRGIRVLLHADPAHSQDLRAIQTQGSLRAAARIEGDFHPVLSMEIEDAVRFSKTLVVTVPAYAHDGVIAALSQHDLSNHVVVCITGNFFGAVARRALNAAAIVETSSAPYASRVEGATVKVMGVKAEL
;
A
#
# COMPACT_ATOMS: atom_id res chain seq x y z
N MET A 1 14.41 -16.04 -2.58
CA MET A 1 13.30 -15.50 -3.40
C MET A 1 13.13 -14.06 -2.96
N ASP A 2 13.37 -13.10 -3.86
CA ASP A 2 13.23 -11.68 -3.52
C ASP A 2 11.74 -11.32 -3.51
N THR A 3 11.08 -11.53 -2.38
CA THR A 3 9.68 -11.14 -2.18
C THR A 3 9.60 -9.61 -2.21
N ALA A 4 8.73 -9.08 -3.06
CA ALA A 4 8.48 -7.65 -3.22
C ALA A 4 6.97 -7.38 -3.18
N VAL A 5 6.58 -6.24 -2.62
CA VAL A 5 5.18 -5.82 -2.51
C VAL A 5 5.06 -4.34 -2.89
N SER A 6 4.04 -4.01 -3.68
CA SER A 6 3.70 -2.63 -4.01
C SER A 6 2.47 -2.21 -3.21
N ILE A 7 2.58 -1.14 -2.44
CA ILE A 7 1.51 -0.58 -1.62
C ILE A 7 0.96 0.65 -2.33
N ILE A 8 -0.32 0.61 -2.69
CA ILE A 8 -1.04 1.70 -3.35
C ILE A 8 -1.77 2.49 -2.28
N GLY A 9 -1.18 3.63 -1.90
CA GLY A 9 -1.72 4.61 -0.95
C GLY A 9 -0.78 4.89 0.23
N ALA A 10 -0.10 6.04 0.21
CA ALA A 10 0.82 6.47 1.28
C ALA A 10 0.15 7.12 2.50
N GLY A 11 -1.05 6.68 2.86
CA GLY A 11 -1.74 7.14 4.07
C GLY A 11 -1.37 6.34 5.31
N HIS A 12 -2.12 6.53 6.40
CA HIS A 12 -1.87 5.89 7.71
C HIS A 12 -1.62 4.38 7.62
N CYS A 13 -2.51 3.64 6.93
CA CYS A 13 -2.38 2.18 6.81
C CYS A 13 -1.21 1.79 5.89
N GLY A 14 -1.04 2.45 4.75
CA GLY A 14 0.00 2.09 3.79
C GLY A 14 1.41 2.33 4.32
N CYS A 15 1.65 3.44 5.04
CA CYS A 15 2.94 3.68 5.70
C CYS A 15 3.22 2.64 6.80
N ALA A 16 2.22 2.27 7.61
CA ALA A 16 2.40 1.23 8.62
C ALA A 16 2.70 -0.14 7.98
N PHE A 17 2.01 -0.46 6.89
CA PHE A 17 2.23 -1.69 6.12
C PHE A 17 3.63 -1.72 5.49
N ALA A 18 4.09 -0.59 4.95
CA ALA A 18 5.43 -0.46 4.39
C ALA A 18 6.51 -0.70 5.44
N ALA A 19 6.37 -0.06 6.60
CA ALA A 19 7.29 -0.24 7.72
C ALA A 19 7.34 -1.71 8.19
N ASP A 20 6.18 -2.35 8.40
CA ASP A 20 6.11 -3.75 8.84
C ASP A 20 6.78 -4.72 7.86
N LEU A 21 6.54 -4.55 6.55
CA LEU A 21 7.16 -5.42 5.54
C LEU A 21 8.67 -5.18 5.43
N LEU A 22 9.12 -3.93 5.48
CA LEU A 22 10.54 -3.59 5.42
C LEU A 22 11.29 -4.11 6.66
N ASP A 23 10.68 -4.03 7.84
CA ASP A 23 11.22 -4.62 9.08
C ASP A 23 11.44 -6.14 8.97
N ARG A 24 10.58 -6.81 8.20
CA ARG A 24 10.69 -8.25 7.89
C ARG A 24 11.63 -8.57 6.72
N GLY A 25 12.32 -7.57 6.16
CA GLY A 25 13.24 -7.74 5.04
C GLY A 25 12.57 -7.91 3.66
N ILE A 26 11.30 -7.56 3.53
CA ILE A 26 10.56 -7.59 2.24
C ILE A 26 10.75 -6.26 1.53
N ARG A 27 11.02 -6.30 0.22
CA ARG A 27 11.17 -5.07 -0.58
C ARG A 27 9.81 -4.42 -0.82
N VAL A 28 9.72 -3.12 -0.60
CA VAL A 28 8.47 -2.37 -0.71
C VAL A 28 8.60 -1.21 -1.69
N LEU A 29 7.60 -1.07 -2.56
CA LEU A 29 7.30 0.19 -3.23
C LEU A 29 6.07 0.80 -2.55
N LEU A 30 6.17 2.06 -2.15
CA LEU A 30 5.08 2.86 -1.62
C LEU A 30 4.65 3.89 -2.68
N HIS A 31 3.42 3.76 -3.14
CA HIS A 31 2.82 4.63 -4.15
C HIS A 31 1.82 5.60 -3.52
N ALA A 32 1.77 6.83 -4.03
CA ALA A 32 0.71 7.78 -3.74
C ALA A 32 0.19 8.41 -5.03
N ASP A 33 -1.12 8.60 -5.12
CA ASP A 33 -1.72 9.41 -6.19
C ASP A 33 -1.13 10.84 -6.13
N PRO A 34 -0.77 11.46 -7.28
CA PRO A 34 -0.18 12.79 -7.30
C PRO A 34 -0.99 13.85 -6.54
N ALA A 35 -2.32 13.78 -6.58
CA ALA A 35 -3.21 14.70 -5.88
C ALA A 35 -3.24 14.47 -4.35
N HIS A 36 -2.77 13.31 -3.88
CA HIS A 36 -2.73 12.90 -2.47
C HIS A 36 -1.33 12.44 -2.04
N SER A 37 -0.30 13.15 -2.50
CA SER A 37 1.11 12.77 -2.36
C SER A 37 1.87 13.44 -1.20
N GLN A 38 1.17 14.14 -0.31
CA GLN A 38 1.77 14.97 0.74
C GLN A 38 2.72 14.18 1.66
N ASP A 39 2.24 13.06 2.23
CA ASP A 39 3.06 12.22 3.11
C ASP A 39 4.21 11.55 2.34
N LEU A 40 3.97 11.09 1.11
CA LEU A 40 5.02 10.50 0.27
C LEU A 40 6.15 11.50 -0.04
N ARG A 41 5.81 12.77 -0.33
CA ARG A 41 6.78 13.84 -0.51
C ARG A 41 7.54 14.17 0.76
N ALA A 42 6.88 14.11 1.92
CA ALA A 42 7.54 14.28 3.21
C ALA A 42 8.59 13.17 3.42
N ILE A 43 8.24 11.90 3.15
CA ILE A 43 9.17 10.76 3.20
C ILE A 43 10.33 10.97 2.23
N GLN A 44 10.06 11.39 1.00
CA GLN A 44 11.09 11.68 -0.01
C GLN A 44 12.05 12.80 0.45
N THR A 45 11.52 13.84 1.09
CA THR A 45 12.31 14.98 1.59
C THR A 45 13.15 14.59 2.81
N GLN A 46 12.60 13.78 3.72
CA GLN A 46 13.33 13.27 4.88
C GLN A 46 14.38 12.22 4.48
N GLY A 47 14.14 11.47 3.41
CA GLY A 47 14.98 10.36 2.96
C GLY A 47 14.63 8.99 3.57
N SER A 48 13.76 8.96 4.57
CA SER A 48 13.29 7.73 5.23
C SER A 48 11.82 7.85 5.64
N LEU A 49 11.15 6.70 5.74
CA LEU A 49 9.91 6.54 6.48
C LEU A 49 10.28 6.13 7.91
N ARG A 50 10.04 7.02 8.88
CA ARG A 50 10.30 6.73 10.28
C ARG A 50 9.09 6.04 10.92
N ALA A 51 9.27 4.90 11.55
CA ALA A 51 8.24 4.23 12.34
C ALA A 51 8.50 4.38 13.84
N ALA A 52 7.42 4.43 14.62
CA ALA A 52 7.47 4.46 16.08
C ALA A 52 6.36 3.61 16.73
N ALA A 53 6.56 3.30 18.02
CA ALA A 53 5.72 2.49 18.89
C ALA A 53 5.82 0.97 18.65
N ARG A 54 4.83 0.31 18.05
CA ARG A 54 4.87 -1.17 17.89
C ARG A 54 5.88 -1.64 16.84
N ILE A 55 6.22 -0.76 15.91
CA ILE A 55 7.23 -0.96 14.87
C ILE A 55 8.12 0.28 14.94
N GLU A 56 9.43 0.09 15.10
CA GLU A 56 10.38 1.18 15.31
C GLU A 56 11.56 1.06 14.35
N GLY A 57 11.92 2.17 13.71
CA GLY A 57 13.05 2.20 12.79
C GLY A 57 12.93 3.27 11.70
N ASP A 58 13.98 3.39 10.90
CA ASP A 58 14.01 4.22 9.70
C ASP A 58 14.07 3.31 8.47
N PHE A 59 12.99 3.34 7.68
CA PHE A 59 12.77 2.44 6.55
C PHE A 59 12.85 3.17 5.21
N HIS A 60 13.25 2.45 4.17
CA HIS A 60 13.57 3.04 2.86
C HIS A 60 12.78 2.34 1.74
N PRO A 61 11.45 2.55 1.64
CA PRO A 61 10.67 2.07 0.51
C PRO A 61 11.12 2.75 -0.79
N VAL A 62 10.94 2.07 -1.92
CA VAL A 62 10.93 2.75 -3.22
C VAL A 62 9.68 3.63 -3.27
N LEU A 63 9.84 4.91 -3.61
CA LEU A 63 8.73 5.85 -3.67
C LEU A 63 8.34 6.10 -5.12
N SER A 64 7.05 6.10 -5.43
CA SER A 64 6.55 6.48 -6.74
C SER A 64 5.19 7.18 -6.67
N MET A 65 4.89 8.00 -7.68
CA MET A 65 3.56 8.56 -7.93
C MET A 65 2.93 8.02 -9.22
N GLU A 66 3.58 7.03 -9.84
CA GLU A 66 3.14 6.38 -11.06
C GLU A 66 2.67 4.97 -10.76
N ILE A 67 1.43 4.65 -11.12
CA ILE A 67 0.85 3.33 -10.86
C ILE A 67 1.60 2.22 -11.64
N GLU A 68 2.18 2.58 -12.79
CA GLU A 68 2.95 1.66 -13.62
C GLU A 68 4.19 1.13 -12.88
N ASP A 69 4.87 1.97 -12.10
CA ASP A 69 6.02 1.57 -11.29
C ASP A 69 5.60 0.51 -10.26
N ALA A 70 4.44 0.69 -9.62
CA ALA A 70 3.88 -0.27 -8.69
C ALA A 70 3.59 -1.62 -9.37
N VAL A 71 3.01 -1.62 -10.56
CA VAL A 71 2.70 -2.84 -11.33
C VAL A 71 3.98 -3.56 -11.80
N ARG A 72 5.03 -2.82 -12.16
CA ARG A 72 6.31 -3.39 -12.59
C ARG A 72 7.14 -3.93 -11.42
N PHE A 73 7.10 -3.26 -10.27
CA PHE A 73 7.92 -3.58 -9.10
C PHE A 73 7.58 -4.93 -8.48
N SER A 74 6.30 -5.30 -8.43
CA SER A 74 5.88 -6.55 -7.78
C SER A 74 4.64 -7.17 -8.40
N LYS A 75 4.44 -8.47 -8.11
CA LYS A 75 3.22 -9.22 -8.44
C LYS A 75 2.15 -9.14 -7.35
N THR A 76 2.43 -8.48 -6.23
CA THR A 76 1.49 -8.34 -5.11
C THR A 76 1.21 -6.86 -4.88
N LEU A 77 0.00 -6.44 -5.26
CA LEU A 77 -0.45 -5.07 -5.14
C LEU A 77 -1.39 -4.95 -3.94
N VAL A 78 -1.02 -4.16 -2.93
CA VAL A 78 -1.83 -3.94 -1.73
C VAL A 78 -2.45 -2.56 -1.79
N VAL A 79 -3.75 -2.48 -1.98
CA VAL A 79 -4.51 -1.23 -2.03
C VAL A 79 -4.91 -0.85 -0.60
N THR A 80 -4.43 0.30 -0.12
CA THR A 80 -4.66 0.81 1.23
C THR A 80 -5.35 2.18 1.25
N VAL A 81 -5.98 2.57 0.14
CA VAL A 81 -6.72 3.83 0.03
C VAL A 81 -8.13 3.69 0.61
N PRO A 82 -8.75 4.79 1.08
CA PRO A 82 -10.15 4.79 1.51
C PRO A 82 -11.11 4.38 0.38
N ALA A 83 -12.30 3.89 0.76
CA ALA A 83 -13.29 3.38 -0.19
C ALA A 83 -13.68 4.37 -1.30
N TYR A 84 -13.75 5.68 -1.00
CA TYR A 84 -14.08 6.70 -2.00
C TYR A 84 -13.03 6.82 -3.13
N ALA A 85 -11.82 6.28 -2.94
CA ALA A 85 -10.74 6.32 -3.92
C ALA A 85 -10.57 4.99 -4.67
N HIS A 86 -11.36 3.96 -4.35
CA HIS A 86 -11.25 2.63 -4.97
C HIS A 86 -11.46 2.67 -6.47
N ASP A 87 -12.48 3.38 -6.95
CA ASP A 87 -12.80 3.48 -8.38
C ASP A 87 -11.64 4.10 -9.18
N GLY A 88 -10.98 5.11 -8.62
CA GLY A 88 -9.79 5.72 -9.24
C GLY A 88 -8.63 4.73 -9.36
N VAL A 89 -8.36 3.96 -8.30
CA VAL A 89 -7.33 2.91 -8.32
C VAL A 89 -7.67 1.80 -9.31
N ILE A 90 -8.94 1.37 -9.38
CA ILE A 90 -9.39 0.35 -10.33
C ILE A 90 -9.21 0.86 -11.77
N ALA A 91 -9.61 2.10 -12.06
CA ALA A 91 -9.46 2.70 -13.38
C ALA A 91 -7.98 2.76 -13.79
N ALA A 92 -7.10 3.21 -12.90
CA ALA A 92 -5.66 3.24 -13.16
C ALA A 92 -5.08 1.84 -13.41
N LEU A 93 -5.42 0.87 -12.55
CA LEU A 93 -4.94 -0.50 -12.67
C LEU A 93 -5.46 -1.23 -13.92
N SER A 94 -6.66 -0.90 -14.41
CA SER A 94 -7.24 -1.51 -15.61
C SER A 94 -6.48 -1.21 -16.91
N GLN A 95 -5.56 -0.23 -16.88
CA GLN A 95 -4.70 0.12 -18.01
C GLN A 95 -3.48 -0.80 -18.15
N HIS A 96 -3.31 -1.76 -17.24
CA HIS A 96 -2.16 -2.65 -17.21
C HIS A 96 -2.60 -4.12 -17.24
N ASP A 97 -1.71 -5.00 -17.70
CA ASP A 97 -1.92 -6.44 -17.61
C ASP A 97 -1.60 -6.94 -16.19
N LEU A 98 -2.64 -7.38 -15.48
CA LEU A 98 -2.55 -7.91 -14.12
C LEU A 98 -2.71 -9.43 -14.07
N SER A 99 -2.67 -10.13 -15.21
CA SER A 99 -2.91 -11.58 -15.32
C SER A 99 -2.04 -12.46 -14.41
N ASN A 100 -0.90 -11.94 -13.94
CA ASN A 100 0.03 -12.59 -13.03
C ASN A 100 0.14 -11.89 -11.66
N HIS A 101 -0.79 -10.99 -11.35
CA HIS A 101 -0.78 -10.19 -10.13
C HIS A 101 -1.91 -10.58 -9.19
N VAL A 102 -1.63 -10.49 -7.90
CA VAL A 102 -2.61 -10.56 -6.83
C VAL A 102 -2.88 -9.15 -6.33
N VAL A 103 -4.14 -8.73 -6.34
CA VAL A 103 -4.58 -7.44 -5.81
C VAL A 103 -5.26 -7.68 -4.46
N VAL A 104 -4.72 -7.09 -3.41
CA VAL A 104 -5.24 -7.18 -2.04
C VAL A 104 -5.77 -5.82 -1.62
N CYS A 105 -7.07 -5.69 -1.40
CA CYS A 105 -7.67 -4.46 -0.88
C CYS A 105 -7.81 -4.52 0.64
N ILE A 106 -7.13 -3.63 1.35
CA ILE A 106 -7.32 -3.46 2.78
C ILE A 106 -8.59 -2.64 3.00
N THR A 107 -9.51 -3.15 3.83
CA THR A 107 -10.86 -2.57 4.02
C THR A 107 -11.66 -2.50 2.71
N GLY A 108 -11.96 -3.67 2.14
CA GLY A 108 -12.49 -3.82 0.78
C GLY A 108 -13.78 -3.09 0.46
N ASN A 109 -14.78 -3.12 1.34
CA ASN A 109 -16.08 -2.47 1.08
C ASN A 109 -16.65 -2.77 -0.33
N PHE A 110 -16.76 -4.06 -0.69
CA PHE A 110 -17.17 -4.56 -2.02
C PHE A 110 -16.18 -4.29 -3.18
N PHE A 111 -14.94 -3.88 -2.88
CA PHE A 111 -13.89 -3.69 -3.87
C PHE A 111 -13.77 -4.88 -4.82
N GLY A 112 -13.74 -6.12 -4.30
CA GLY A 112 -13.57 -7.31 -5.12
C GLY A 112 -14.66 -7.47 -6.19
N ALA A 113 -15.91 -7.16 -5.86
CA ALA A 113 -17.04 -7.28 -6.78
C ALA A 113 -16.99 -6.24 -7.91
N VAL A 114 -16.56 -5.01 -7.60
CA VAL A 114 -16.40 -3.93 -8.59
C VAL A 114 -15.14 -4.18 -9.44
N ALA A 115 -14.01 -4.42 -8.79
CA ALA A 115 -12.71 -4.61 -9.42
C ALA A 115 -12.70 -5.80 -10.39
N ARG A 116 -13.39 -6.90 -10.08
CA ARG A 116 -13.40 -8.08 -10.95
C ARG A 116 -14.00 -7.82 -12.33
N ARG A 117 -14.85 -6.80 -12.47
CA ARG A 117 -15.45 -6.38 -13.75
C ARG A 117 -14.46 -5.62 -14.64
N ALA A 118 -13.44 -5.01 -14.06
CA ALA A 118 -12.49 -4.13 -14.75
C ALA A 118 -11.06 -4.70 -14.81
N LEU A 119 -10.67 -5.53 -13.84
CA LEU A 119 -9.31 -6.05 -13.71
C LEU A 119 -9.24 -7.52 -14.14
N ASN A 120 -8.17 -7.86 -14.87
CA ASN A 120 -7.83 -9.24 -15.24
C ASN A 120 -6.87 -9.92 -14.24
N ALA A 121 -6.83 -9.44 -12.99
CA ALA A 121 -5.93 -9.93 -11.96
C ALA A 121 -6.07 -11.45 -11.70
N ALA A 122 -4.97 -12.13 -11.42
CA ALA A 122 -4.96 -13.56 -11.09
C ALA A 122 -5.81 -13.86 -9.86
N ALA A 123 -5.77 -12.97 -8.87
CA ALA A 123 -6.66 -12.99 -7.72
C ALA A 123 -6.95 -11.56 -7.25
N ILE A 124 -8.16 -11.37 -6.72
CA ILE A 124 -8.56 -10.17 -5.99
C ILE A 124 -9.03 -10.64 -4.61
N VAL A 125 -8.40 -10.12 -3.58
CA VAL A 125 -8.66 -10.46 -2.18
C VAL A 125 -8.96 -9.16 -1.43
N GLU A 126 -9.82 -9.22 -0.43
CA GLU A 126 -10.08 -8.06 0.42
C GLU A 126 -10.12 -8.44 1.91
N THR A 127 -9.79 -7.47 2.77
CA THR A 127 -9.89 -7.62 4.22
C THR A 127 -11.10 -6.88 4.75
N SER A 128 -11.69 -7.41 5.83
CA SER A 128 -12.79 -6.76 6.56
C SER A 128 -12.33 -5.54 7.37
N SER A 129 -11.04 -5.47 7.71
CA SER A 129 -10.49 -4.38 8.51
C SER A 129 -9.01 -4.14 8.23
N ALA A 130 -8.52 -2.96 8.61
CA ALA A 130 -7.09 -2.66 8.56
C ALA A 130 -6.32 -3.50 9.60
N PRO A 131 -5.14 -4.03 9.26
CA PRO A 131 -4.30 -4.81 10.18
C PRO A 131 -3.62 -3.94 11.25
N TYR A 132 -3.55 -2.62 11.02
CA TYR A 132 -2.89 -1.68 11.92
C TYR A 132 -3.86 -0.62 12.44
N ALA A 133 -3.68 -0.25 13.70
CA ALA A 133 -4.08 1.04 14.21
C ALA A 133 -2.87 1.97 14.12
N SER A 134 -2.87 2.88 13.14
CA SER A 134 -1.73 3.73 12.85
C SER A 134 -2.11 5.18 12.56
N ARG A 135 -1.15 6.08 12.72
CA ARG A 135 -1.27 7.47 12.28
C ARG A 135 0.02 7.95 11.63
N VAL A 136 -0.06 8.48 10.43
CA VAL A 136 1.03 9.18 9.74
C VAL A 136 0.95 10.67 10.02
N GLU A 137 2.11 11.30 10.13
CA GLU A 137 2.30 12.74 10.21
C GLU A 137 3.62 13.07 9.51
N GLY A 138 3.52 13.61 8.29
CA GLY A 138 4.67 13.82 7.43
C GLY A 138 5.38 12.51 7.10
N ALA A 139 6.66 12.40 7.44
CA ALA A 139 7.47 11.21 7.18
C ALA A 139 7.48 10.20 8.34
N THR A 140 6.68 10.42 9.38
CA THR A 140 6.62 9.52 10.55
C THR A 140 5.29 8.79 10.62
N VAL A 141 5.32 7.46 10.77
CA VAL A 141 4.16 6.64 11.10
C VAL A 141 4.26 6.11 12.52
N LYS A 142 3.24 6.38 13.33
CA LYS A 142 3.07 5.77 14.66
C LYS A 142 2.17 4.55 14.52
N VAL A 143 2.70 3.37 14.81
CA VAL A 143 1.94 2.11 14.79
C VAL A 143 1.53 1.79 16.22
N MET A 144 0.29 2.12 16.58
CA MET A 144 -0.19 1.98 17.96
C MET A 144 -0.63 0.54 18.28
N GLY A 145 -1.11 -0.18 17.27
CA GLY A 145 -1.52 -1.57 17.40
C GLY A 145 -1.35 -2.32 16.10
N VAL A 146 -0.91 -3.57 16.22
CA VAL A 146 -0.97 -4.58 15.17
C VAL A 146 -2.01 -5.58 15.63
N LYS A 147 -3.01 -5.87 14.79
CA LYS A 147 -3.97 -6.94 15.11
C LYS A 147 -3.23 -8.27 15.04
N ALA A 148 -2.96 -8.85 16.21
CA ALA A 148 -2.72 -10.28 16.30
C ALA A 148 -4.03 -11.01 16.01
N GLU A 149 -3.91 -12.18 15.40
CA GLU A 149 -5.03 -13.04 14.99
C GLU A 149 -6.09 -13.17 16.10
N LEU A 150 -7.35 -13.15 15.66
CA LEU A 150 -8.52 -13.53 16.45
C LEU A 150 -8.40 -14.96 16.97
#